data_AF-A0A7L4QRQ6-F1
#
_entry.id   AF-A0A7L4QRQ6-F1
#
_cell.length_a   1.000
_cell.length_b   1.000
_cell.length_c   1.000
_cell.angle_alpha   90.00
_cell.angle_beta   90.00
_cell.angle_gamma   90.00
#
_symmetry.space_group_name_H-M   'P 1'
#
loop_
_entity.id
_entity.type
_entity.pdbx_description
1 polymer ?
#
loop_
_entity_poly.entity_id
_entity_poly.type
_entity_poly.pdbx_seq_one_letter_code
_entity_poly.pdbx_strand_id
1 'polypeptide(L)' 'MIVKITRDECVSCGTCTDVCPEFFELGEEDTRSQVAEQYRNDGKRDEGTVPPELEACVTEAADLCPVQVILLT' A
#
# COMPACT_ATOMS: atom_id res chain seq x y z
N MET A 1 1.30 -8.83 -9.42
CA MET A 1 0.72 -9.16 -8.09
C MET A 1 -0.41 -8.19 -7.75
N ILE A 2 -1.41 -8.57 -6.94
CA ILE A 2 -2.46 -7.66 -6.45
C ILE A 2 -2.23 -7.35 -4.96
N VAL A 3 -2.40 -6.08 -4.58
CA VAL A 3 -2.35 -5.60 -3.19
C VAL A 3 -3.75 -5.30 -2.69
N LYS A 4 -4.02 -5.66 -1.44
CA LYS A 4 -5.17 -5.19 -0.64
C LYS A 4 -4.72 -4.61 0.69
N ILE A 5 -5.34 -3.53 1.14
CA ILE A 5 -5.00 -2.86 2.41
C ILE A 5 -6.21 -2.88 3.34
N THR A 6 -6.10 -3.51 4.51
CA THR A 6 -7.11 -3.37 5.58
C THR A 6 -6.98 -1.99 6.24
N ARG A 7 -7.44 -0.95 5.54
CA ARG A 7 -7.21 0.45 5.92
C ARG A 7 -7.68 0.79 7.33
N ASP A 8 -8.76 0.19 7.80
CA ASP A 8 -9.31 0.47 9.13
C ASP A 8 -8.37 0.11 10.28
N GLU A 9 -7.43 -0.81 10.04
CA GLU A 9 -6.42 -1.26 11.00
C GLU A 9 -5.08 -0.54 10.79
N CYS A 10 -4.96 0.31 9.77
CA CYS A 10 -3.74 1.08 9.52
C CYS A 10 -3.49 2.10 10.64
N VAL A 11 -2.28 2.07 11.20
CA VAL A 11 -1.82 2.95 12.29
C VAL A 11 -1.00 4.16 11.81
N SER A 12 -1.06 4.46 10.51
CA SER A 12 -0.39 5.63 9.89
C SER A 12 1.11 5.75 10.19
N CYS A 13 1.82 4.62 10.24
CA CYS A 13 3.25 4.60 10.58
C CYS A 13 4.20 5.13 9.49
N GLY A 14 3.76 5.17 8.23
CA GLY A 14 4.56 5.68 7.09
C GLY A 14 5.58 4.70 6.50
N THR A 15 5.82 3.54 7.10
CA THR A 15 6.86 2.61 6.61
C THR A 15 6.66 2.18 5.15
N CYS A 16 5.43 1.90 4.74
CA CYS A 16 5.11 1.54 3.35
C CYS A 16 5.47 2.64 2.35
N THR A 17 5.28 3.91 2.71
CA THR A 17 5.59 5.05 1.83
C THR A 17 7.09 5.32 1.80
N ASP A 18 7.82 5.07 2.89
CA ASP A 18 9.28 5.18 2.91
C ASP A 18 9.95 4.08 2.07
N VAL A 19 9.41 2.86 2.11
CA VAL A 19 9.97 1.69 1.41
C VAL A 19 9.63 1.69 -0.08
N CYS A 20 8.40 2.04 -0.44
CA CYS A 20 7.93 1.96 -1.82
C CYS A 20 7.03 3.17 -2.16
N PRO A 21 7.61 4.39 -2.20
CA PRO A 21 6.89 5.66 -2.38
C PRO A 21 6.17 5.77 -3.73
N GLU A 22 6.57 4.98 -4.72
CA GLU A 22 5.90 4.95 -6.01
C GLU A 22 4.53 4.28 -5.92
N PHE A 23 4.40 3.24 -5.08
CA PHE A 23 3.18 2.42 -4.99
C PHE A 23 2.25 2.82 -3.83
N PHE A 24 2.80 3.24 -2.70
CA PHE A 24 2.02 3.61 -1.52
C PHE A 24 2.10 5.11 -1.24
N GLU A 25 0.98 5.67 -0.77
CA GLU A 25 0.89 7.03 -0.24
C GLU A 25 0.02 7.03 1.03
N LEU A 26 0.11 8.08 1.84
CA LEU A 26 -0.82 8.29 2.95
C LEU A 26 -1.99 9.15 2.47
N GLY A 27 -3.22 8.76 2.79
CA GLY A 27 -4.40 9.53 2.45
C GLY A 27 -4.40 10.90 3.12
N GLU A 28 -4.73 11.95 2.35
CA GLU A 28 -4.77 13.32 2.88
C GLU A 28 -5.87 13.52 3.94
N GLU A 29 -6.96 12.74 3.87
CA GLU A 29 -8.11 12.87 4.77
C GLU A 29 -7.96 12.09 6.07
N ASP A 30 -7.44 10.85 6.01
CA ASP A 30 -7.42 9.92 7.14
C ASP A 30 -6.01 9.50 7.56
N THR A 31 -4.97 9.98 6.85
CA THR A 31 -3.54 9.64 7.04
C THR A 31 -3.21 8.15 6.91
N ARG A 32 -4.16 7.32 6.48
CA ARG A 32 -3.98 5.87 6.36
C ARG A 32 -3.31 5.54 5.03
N SER A 33 -2.53 4.47 5.03
CA SER A 33 -1.90 3.97 3.80
C SER A 33 -2.93 3.67 2.72
N GLN A 34 -2.57 3.99 1.49
CA GLN A 34 -3.38 3.74 0.31
C GLN A 34 -2.51 3.46 -0.91
N VAL A 35 -3.09 2.83 -1.91
CA VAL A 35 -2.43 2.64 -3.20
C VAL A 35 -2.39 3.97 -3.95
N ALA A 36 -1.24 4.31 -4.53
CA ALA A 36 -1.08 5.50 -5.36
C ALA A 36 -2.06 5.47 -6.54
N GLU A 37 -2.63 6.62 -6.89
CA GLU A 37 -3.78 6.73 -7.82
C GLU A 37 -3.59 5.95 -9.13
N GLN A 38 -2.39 6.02 -9.72
CA GLN A 38 -2.04 5.36 -10.99
C GLN A 38 -2.09 3.82 -10.95
N TYR A 39 -2.04 3.21 -9.77
CA TYR A 39 -2.02 1.75 -9.59
C TYR A 39 -3.31 1.20 -8.99
N ARG A 40 -4.31 2.05 -8.68
CA ARG A 40 -5.56 1.63 -8.06
C ARG A 40 -6.42 0.80 -9.02
N ASN A 41 -7.03 -0.27 -8.51
CA ASN A 41 -8.05 -1.02 -9.23
C ASN A 41 -9.42 -0.34 -9.03
N ASP A 42 -10.10 0.02 -10.12
CA ASP A 42 -11.43 0.65 -10.09
C ASP A 42 -11.52 1.91 -9.18
N GLY A 43 -10.40 2.63 -9.02
CA GLY A 43 -10.31 3.80 -8.14
C GLY A 43 -10.36 3.49 -6.62
N LYS A 44 -10.35 2.21 -6.24
CA LYS A 44 -10.31 1.78 -4.84
C LYS A 44 -8.98 2.17 -4.21
N ARG A 45 -9.04 2.89 -3.09
CA ARG A 45 -7.83 3.36 -2.41
C ARG A 45 -7.08 2.24 -1.68
N ASP A 46 -7.74 1.12 -1.44
CA ASP A 46 -7.27 -0.05 -0.69
C ASP A 46 -6.90 -1.23 -1.60
N GLU A 47 -6.97 -1.10 -2.92
CA GLU A 47 -6.70 -2.20 -3.85
C GLU A 47 -5.93 -1.71 -5.08
N GLY A 48 -4.90 -2.46 -5.49
CA GLY A 48 -4.07 -2.06 -6.63
C GLY A 48 -3.35 -3.20 -7.33
N THR A 49 -3.00 -2.97 -8.59
CA THR A 49 -2.19 -3.88 -9.40
C THR A 49 -0.73 -3.43 -9.40
N VAL A 50 0.14 -4.29 -8.89
CA VAL A 50 1.58 -4.03 -8.78
C VAL A 50 2.26 -4.31 -10.12
N PRO A 51 2.97 -3.33 -10.71
CA PRO A 51 3.78 -3.59 -11.89
C PRO A 51 5.06 -4.37 -11.52
N PRO A 52 5.61 -5.20 -12.43
CA PRO A 52 6.74 -6.09 -12.13
C PRO A 52 7.95 -5.39 -11.49
N GLU A 53 8.24 -4.16 -11.88
CA GLU A 53 9.35 -3.35 -11.36
C GLU A 53 9.17 -2.93 -9.89
N LEU A 54 7.94 -2.92 -9.36
CA LEU A 54 7.65 -2.55 -7.98
C LEU A 54 7.37 -3.75 -7.07
N GLU A 55 7.31 -4.99 -7.59
CA GLU A 55 6.97 -6.17 -6.79
C GLU A 55 7.91 -6.38 -5.59
N ALA A 56 9.21 -6.08 -5.76
CA ALA A 56 10.19 -6.21 -4.69
C ALA A 56 9.93 -5.24 -3.52
N CYS A 57 9.78 -3.93 -3.80
CA CYS A 57 9.54 -2.96 -2.73
C CYS A 57 8.14 -3.07 -2.12
N VAL A 58 7.13 -3.48 -2.92
CA VAL A 58 5.79 -3.75 -2.39
C VAL A 58 5.80 -4.93 -1.42
N THR A 59 6.56 -5.99 -1.74
CA THR A 59 6.70 -7.14 -0.85
C THR A 59 7.39 -6.74 0.46
N GLU A 60 8.48 -5.99 0.37
CA GLU A 60 9.20 -5.49 1.55
C GLU A 60 8.33 -4.55 2.41
N ALA A 61 7.54 -3.67 1.78
CA ALA A 61 6.60 -2.78 2.48
C ALA A 61 5.52 -3.56 3.23
N ALA A 62 5.03 -4.68 2.67
CA ALA A 62 4.08 -5.55 3.33
C ALA A 62 4.71 -6.24 4.55
N ASP A 63 5.92 -6.80 4.39
CA ASP A 63 6.65 -7.49 5.45
C ASP A 63 6.97 -6.55 6.63
N LEU A 64 7.33 -5.29 6.34
CA LEU A 64 7.68 -4.29 7.34
C LEU A 64 6.47 -3.60 7.99
N CYS A 65 5.25 -3.87 7.53
CA CYS A 65 4.05 -3.28 8.11
C CYS A 65 3.86 -3.74 9.57
N PRO A 66 3.91 -2.86 10.59
CA PRO A 66 3.88 -3.28 12.00
C PRO A 66 2.56 -3.93 12.43
N VAL A 67 1.50 -3.71 11.66
CA VAL A 67 0.15 -4.26 11.90
C VAL A 67 -0.32 -5.19 10.79
N GLN A 68 0.55 -5.52 9.82
CA GLN A 68 0.32 -6.55 8.79
C GLN A 68 -0.98 -6.35 7.99
N VAL A 69 -1.32 -5.10 7.66
CA VAL A 69 -2.57 -4.76 6.94
C VAL A 69 -2.43 -4.76 5.42
N ILE A 70 -1.23 -4.98 4.88
CA ILE A 70 -0.95 -5.03 3.44
C ILE A 70 -0.90 -6.50 3.03
N LEU A 71 -1.88 -6.93 2.23
CA LEU A 71 -2.09 -8.30 1.80
C LEU A 71 -1.71 -8.44 0.32
N LEU A 72 -0.91 -9.45 0.00
CA LEU A 72 -0.47 -9.75 -1.36
C LEU A 72 -1.22 -10.98 -1.90
N THR A 73 -1.78 -10.89 -3.11
CA THR A 73 -2.56 -11.95 -3.77
C THR A 73 -2.23 -12.11 -5.25
#